data_AF-A0AAP8N7W9-F1
#
_entry.id   AF-A0AAP8N7W9-F1
#
_cell.length_a   1.000
_cell.length_b   1.000
_cell.length_c   1.000
_cell.angle_alpha   90.00
_cell.angle_beta   90.00
_cell.angle_gamma   90.00
#
_symmetry.space_group_name_H-M   'P 1'
#
loop_
_entity.id
_entity.type
_entity.pdbx_description
1 polymer ?
#
loop_
_entity_poly.entity_id
_entity_poly.type
_entity_poly.pdbx_seq_one_letter_code
_entity_poly.pdbx_strand_id
1 'polypeptide(L)'
;TLYPIPEPNDQENHVYVSVGHQQMMTDPLKPLGMSIFQLTSFGPRFKAGGRLFVDVTKNLASPGSRKMLLDAMGQHDPLMKDALITII
;
A
#
# COMPACT_ATOMS: atom_id res chain seq x y z
N THR A 1 11.56 1.65 -0.86
CA THR A 1 11.62 1.25 0.55
C THR A 1 10.67 2.10 1.37
N LEU A 2 9.97 1.52 2.36
CA LEU A 2 9.05 2.24 3.24
C LEU A 2 9.85 2.92 4.35
N TYR A 3 10.35 4.13 4.10
CA TYR A 3 11.06 4.91 5.10
C TYR A 3 10.87 6.43 4.87
N PRO A 4 10.59 7.23 5.93
CA PRO A 4 10.27 6.78 7.29
C PRO A 4 8.99 5.94 7.34
N ILE A 5 8.80 5.16 8.41
CA ILE A 5 7.58 4.37 8.62
C ILE A 5 6.42 5.34 8.88
N PRO A 6 5.26 5.20 8.22
CA PRO A 6 4.08 6.00 8.54
C PRO A 6 3.70 5.84 10.01
N GLU A 7 3.28 6.91 10.68
CA GLU A 7 2.82 6.82 12.06
C GLU A 7 1.50 6.02 12.13
N PRO A 8 1.50 4.83 12.77
CA PRO A 8 0.27 4.09 13.00
C PRO A 8 -0.54 4.74 14.14
N ASN A 9 -1.85 4.49 14.16
CA ASN A 9 -2.73 4.96 15.23
C ASN A 9 -2.81 3.98 16.42
N ASP A 10 -2.10 2.85 16.33
CA ASP A 10 -2.08 1.78 17.31
C ASP A 10 -0.67 1.16 17.40
N GLN A 11 -0.53 0.09 18.20
CA GLN A 11 0.75 -0.61 18.42
C GLN A 11 0.81 -1.97 17.69
N GLU A 12 -0.10 -2.22 16.76
CA GLU A 12 -0.18 -3.49 16.03
C GLU A 12 0.75 -3.49 14.82
N ASN A 13 0.94 -4.68 14.23
CA ASN A 13 1.70 -4.81 12.99
C ASN A 13 0.86 -4.35 11.80
N HIS A 14 1.42 -3.46 10.99
CA HIS A 14 0.78 -2.98 9.75
C HIS A 14 1.53 -3.45 8.50
N VAL A 15 0.78 -3.81 7.47
CA VAL A 15 1.29 -4.15 6.15
C VAL A 15 0.92 -3.04 5.17
N TYR A 16 1.92 -2.33 4.66
CA TYR A 16 1.77 -1.25 3.70
C TYR A 16 2.22 -1.67 2.29
N VAL A 17 1.36 -1.45 1.31
CA VAL A 17 1.65 -1.69 -0.12
C VAL A 17 1.92 -0.38 -0.84
N SER A 18 2.96 -0.35 -1.67
CA SER A 18 3.38 0.84 -2.40
C SER A 18 2.47 1.12 -3.60
N VAL A 19 1.85 2.31 -3.60
CA VAL A 19 1.04 2.79 -4.73
C VAL A 19 1.90 2.99 -5.98
N GLY A 20 3.13 3.48 -5.79
CA GLY A 20 4.04 3.77 -6.88
C GLY A 20 4.39 2.52 -7.68
N HIS A 21 4.52 1.35 -7.05
CA HIS A 21 4.76 0.10 -7.78
C HIS A 21 3.56 -0.27 -8.65
N GLN A 22 2.34 -0.20 -8.10
CA GLN A 22 1.12 -0.44 -8.86
C GLN A 22 0.96 0.50 -10.07
N GLN A 23 1.39 1.76 -9.95
CA GLN A 23 1.27 2.77 -11.00
C GLN A 23 2.52 2.90 -11.87
N MET A 24 3.54 2.04 -11.68
CA MET A 24 4.86 2.17 -12.30
C MET A 24 5.49 3.58 -12.12
N MET A 25 5.19 4.23 -11.00
CA MET A 25 5.61 5.59 -10.62
C MET A 25 6.33 5.56 -9.26
N THR A 26 7.58 5.10 -9.25
CA THR A 26 8.33 4.83 -8.01
C THR A 26 9.19 5.99 -7.53
N ASP A 27 9.27 7.07 -8.29
CA ASP A 27 9.96 8.30 -7.90
C ASP A 27 9.20 9.09 -6.82
N PRO A 28 9.89 9.85 -5.96
CA PRO A 28 9.25 10.65 -4.94
C PRO A 28 8.47 11.82 -5.58
N LEU A 29 7.24 12.01 -5.12
CA LEU A 29 6.38 13.13 -5.45
C LEU A 29 6.73 14.35 -4.57
N LYS A 30 6.63 15.54 -5.16
CA LYS A 30 6.65 16.80 -4.41
C LYS A 30 5.40 16.90 -3.52
N PRO A 31 5.44 17.70 -2.42
CA PRO A 31 4.34 17.83 -1.48
C PRO A 31 2.97 18.13 -2.12
N LEU A 32 2.91 19.05 -3.09
CA LEU A 32 1.66 19.38 -3.78
C LEU A 32 1.08 18.18 -4.55
N GLY A 33 1.93 17.42 -5.25
CA GLY A 33 1.51 16.23 -6.00
C GLY A 33 0.94 15.16 -5.06
N MET A 34 1.59 14.94 -3.92
CA MET A 34 1.06 14.02 -2.89
C MET A 34 -0.30 14.48 -2.36
N SER A 35 -0.47 15.76 -2.06
CA SER A 35 -1.76 16.29 -1.56
C SER A 35 -2.89 16.10 -2.57
N ILE A 36 -2.64 16.36 -3.87
CA ILE A 36 -3.64 16.12 -4.92
C ILE A 36 -3.99 14.64 -4.98
N PHE A 37 -3.00 13.75 -5.02
CA PHE A 37 -3.26 12.31 -5.02
C PHE A 37 -4.07 11.84 -3.80
N GLN A 38 -3.82 12.39 -2.61
CA GLN A 38 -4.60 12.05 -1.42
C GLN A 38 -6.06 12.49 -1.52
N LEU A 39 -6.33 13.64 -2.14
CA LEU A 39 -7.69 14.17 -2.30
C LEU A 39 -8.48 13.45 -3.40
N THR A 40 -7.80 12.91 -4.41
CA THR A 40 -8.46 12.28 -5.58
C THR A 40 -8.44 10.75 -5.55
N SER A 41 -7.64 10.13 -4.68
CA SER A 41 -7.59 8.67 -4.55
C SER A 41 -8.80 8.13 -3.80
N PHE A 42 -9.22 6.91 -4.16
CA PHE A 42 -10.13 6.14 -3.33
C PHE A 42 -9.41 5.62 -2.08
N GLY A 43 -9.94 5.96 -0.92
CA GLY A 43 -9.47 5.49 0.38
C GLY A 43 -8.22 6.21 0.93
N PRO A 44 -7.85 5.94 2.19
CA PRO A 44 -6.71 6.58 2.84
C PRO A 44 -5.38 6.26 2.17
N ARG A 45 -4.49 7.26 2.06
CA ARG A 45 -3.12 7.10 1.55
C ARG A 45 -2.11 7.60 2.58
N PHE A 46 -1.18 6.72 2.93
CA PHE A 46 -0.11 6.98 3.89
C PHE A 46 1.13 7.51 3.18
N LYS A 47 1.76 8.53 3.76
CA LYS A 47 2.94 9.20 3.19
C LYS A 47 4.21 8.65 3.84
N ALA A 48 5.20 8.32 3.02
CA ALA A 48 6.53 7.93 3.49
C ALA A 48 7.57 8.21 2.40
N GLY A 49 8.64 8.95 2.73
CA GLY A 49 9.79 9.17 1.83
C GLY A 49 9.41 9.78 0.47
N GLY A 50 8.43 10.70 0.45
CA GLY A 50 7.90 11.32 -0.77
C GLY A 50 6.99 10.41 -1.61
N ARG A 51 6.57 9.26 -1.09
CA ARG A 51 5.74 8.26 -1.81
C ARG A 51 4.46 7.96 -1.04
N LEU A 52 3.52 7.31 -1.72
CA LEU A 52 2.23 6.95 -1.17
C LEU A 52 2.07 5.44 -1.02
N PHE A 53 1.38 5.05 0.05
CA PHE A 53 1.15 3.67 0.44
C PHE A 53 -0.30 3.46 0.87
N VAL A 54 -0.76 2.21 0.82
CA VAL A 54 -2.06 1.76 1.32
C VAL A 54 -1.82 0.74 2.41
N ASP A 55 -2.51 0.87 3.55
CA ASP A 55 -2.54 -0.15 4.59
C ASP A 55 -3.52 -1.26 4.19
N VAL A 56 -3.02 -2.48 4.02
CA VAL A 56 -3.81 -3.66 3.63
C VAL A 56 -4.00 -4.65 4.79
N THR A 57 -3.61 -4.27 6.02
CA THR A 57 -3.66 -5.15 7.21
C THR A 57 -5.06 -5.73 7.42
N LYS A 58 -6.09 -4.90 7.34
CA LYS A 58 -7.49 -5.34 7.46
C LYS A 58 -7.93 -6.26 6.31
N ASN A 59 -7.44 -6.02 5.10
CA ASN A 59 -7.70 -6.91 3.97
C ASN A 59 -7.07 -8.28 4.16
N LEU A 60 -5.90 -8.35 4.81
CA LEU A 60 -5.24 -9.62 5.11
C LEU A 60 -5.86 -10.35 6.32
N ALA A 61 -6.58 -9.64 7.20
CA ALA A 61 -7.08 -10.21 8.45
C ALA A 61 -8.13 -11.33 8.28
N SER A 62 -8.97 -11.29 7.25
CA SER A 62 -10.01 -12.32 7.02
C SER A 62 -9.73 -13.15 5.76
N PRO A 63 -10.10 -14.45 5.73
CA PRO A 63 -9.85 -15.30 4.55
C PRO A 63 -10.50 -14.78 3.26
N GLY A 64 -11.74 -14.29 3.35
CA GLY A 64 -12.48 -13.76 2.20
C GLY A 64 -11.83 -12.52 1.59
N SER A 65 -11.56 -11.50 2.43
CA SER A 65 -10.90 -10.27 1.98
C SER A 65 -9.47 -10.52 1.51
N ARG A 66 -8.75 -11.46 2.15
CA ARG A 66 -7.38 -11.83 1.79
C ARG A 66 -7.35 -12.42 0.38
N LYS A 67 -8.25 -13.37 0.09
CA LYS A 67 -8.39 -13.95 -1.24
C LYS A 67 -8.67 -12.87 -2.29
N MET A 68 -9.61 -11.97 -2.03
CA MET A 68 -9.94 -10.88 -2.97
C MET A 68 -8.74 -9.97 -3.25
N LEU A 69 -7.97 -9.60 -2.23
CA LEU A 69 -6.76 -8.79 -2.39
C LEU A 69 -5.70 -9.52 -3.24
N LEU A 70 -5.41 -10.78 -2.91
CA LEU A 70 -4.39 -11.57 -3.62
C LEU A 70 -4.79 -11.85 -5.07
N ASP A 71 -6.07 -12.11 -5.33
CA ASP A 71 -6.59 -12.32 -6.68
C ASP A 71 -6.47 -11.04 -7.53
N ALA A 72 -6.80 -9.87 -6.96
CA ALA A 72 -6.65 -8.57 -7.63
C ALA A 72 -5.18 -8.21 -7.89
N MET A 73 -4.29 -8.39 -6.91
CA MET A 73 -2.85 -8.14 -7.09
C MET A 73 -2.25 -9.06 -8.15
N GLY A 74 -2.67 -10.34 -8.19
CA GLY A 74 -2.17 -11.30 -9.18
C GLY A 74 -2.44 -10.92 -10.65
N GLN A 75 -3.38 -10.02 -10.92
CA GLN A 75 -3.67 -9.58 -12.29
C GLN A 75 -2.70 -8.51 -12.81
N HIS A 76 -2.09 -7.73 -11.92
CA HIS A 76 -1.32 -6.54 -12.32
C HIS A 76 0.07 -6.44 -11.66
N ASP A 77 0.27 -7.05 -10.49
CA ASP A 77 1.54 -7.08 -9.77
C ASP A 77 1.77 -8.46 -9.10
N PRO A 78 2.19 -9.49 -9.89
CA PRO A 78 2.43 -10.83 -9.38
C PRO A 78 3.53 -10.90 -8.31
N LEU A 79 4.56 -10.05 -8.42
CA LEU A 79 5.65 -10.02 -7.44
C LEU A 79 5.18 -9.49 -6.09
N MET A 80 4.31 -8.47 -6.09
CA MET A 80 3.68 -8.00 -4.85
C MET A 80 2.78 -9.07 -4.24
N LYS A 81 2.04 -9.82 -5.07
CA LYS A 81 1.26 -10.97 -4.57
C LYS A 81 2.15 -12.00 -3.88
N ASP A 82 3.26 -12.40 -4.49
CA ASP A 82 4.18 -13.40 -3.91
C ASP A 82 4.80 -12.90 -2.59
N ALA A 83 5.15 -11.60 -2.53
CA ALA A 83 5.63 -10.98 -1.31
C ALA A 83 4.56 -11.03 -0.19
N LEU A 84 3.29 -10.74 -0.52
CA LEU A 84 2.19 -10.85 0.43
C LEU A 84 1.94 -12.29 0.87
N ILE A 85 2.08 -13.28 -0.02
CA ILE A 85 1.95 -14.71 0.31
C ILE A 85 3.00 -15.16 1.33
N THR A 86 4.20 -14.57 1.28
CA THR A 86 5.31 -14.96 2.17
C THR A 86 5.08 -14.53 3.62
N ILE A 87 4.23 -13.54 3.87
CA ILE A 87 4.01 -12.94 5.20
C ILE A 87 2.68 -13.34 5.86
N ILE A 88 1.86 -14.16 5.19
CA ILE A 88 0.49 -14.53 5.63
C ILE A 88 0.39 -15.91 6.24
#